data_AF-A0A374HK87-F1
#
_entry.id   AF-A0A374HK87-F1
#
_cell.length_a   1.000
_cell.length_b   1.000
_cell.length_c   1.000
_cell.angle_alpha   90.00
_cell.angle_beta   90.00
_cell.angle_gamma   90.00
#
_symmetry.space_group_name_H-M   'P 1'
#
loop_
_entity.id
_entity.type
_entity.pdbx_description
1 polymer ?
#
loop_
_entity_poly.entity_id
_entity_poly.type
_entity_poly.pdbx_seq_one_letter_code
_entity_poly.pdbx_strand_id
1 'polypeptide(L)'
;MLYLFVEKYSKKLLKPLRSFAEGLKRDIDAVENAVAYDYSNGFVEGTNSRLKMIKRTMYGRCGRQLLEAKLRYMGYNNNNG
;
A
#
# COMPACT_ATOMS: atom_id res chain seq x y z
N MET A 1 3.05 10.07 22.55
CA MET A 1 2.45 8.72 22.61
C MET A 1 3.11 7.72 21.65
N LEU A 2 3.34 8.07 20.38
CA LEU A 2 4.01 7.19 19.39
C LEU A 2 5.44 6.78 19.80
N TYR A 3 6.31 7.75 20.11
CA TYR A 3 7.70 7.50 20.52
C TYR A 3 7.79 6.62 21.78
N LEU A 4 6.97 6.91 22.79
CA LEU A 4 6.86 6.10 24.02
C LEU A 4 6.48 4.65 23.74
N PHE A 5 5.58 4.41 22.77
CA PHE A 5 5.23 3.06 22.35
C PHE A 5 6.43 2.37 21.71
N VAL A 6 7.10 3.01 20.75
CA VAL A 6 8.25 2.44 20.05
C VAL A 6 9.36 2.06 21.04
N GLU A 7 9.71 2.95 21.97
CA GLU A 7 10.73 2.69 22.99
C GLU A 7 10.35 1.54 23.93
N LYS A 8 9.10 1.52 24.40
CA LYS A 8 8.60 0.50 25.34
C LYS A 8 8.60 -0.90 24.72
N TYR A 9 8.33 -1.01 23.42
CA TYR A 9 8.12 -2.29 22.74
C TYR A 9 9.31 -2.77 21.91
N SER A 10 10.27 -1.88 21.57
CA SER A 10 11.53 -2.25 20.89
C SER A 10 12.35 -3.29 21.69
N LYS A 11 12.34 -3.21 23.03
CA LYS A 11 13.09 -4.13 23.90
C LYS A 11 12.32 -5.38 24.32
N LYS A 12 11.07 -5.57 23.88
CA LYS A 12 10.26 -6.71 24.32
C LYS A 12 10.72 -8.03 23.70
N LEU A 13 10.46 -9.13 24.41
CA LEU A 13 10.82 -10.49 23.96
C LEU A 13 9.89 -11.02 22.86
N LEU A 14 8.67 -10.46 22.77
CA LEU A 14 7.68 -10.82 21.75
C LEU A 14 8.13 -10.31 20.37
N LYS A 15 8.58 -11.23 19.52
CA LYS A 15 9.06 -10.95 18.16
C LYS A 15 8.11 -10.10 17.32
N PRO A 16 6.78 -10.37 17.27
CA PRO A 16 5.86 -9.56 16.45
C PRO A 16 5.80 -8.10 16.89
N LEU A 17 5.81 -7.89 18.20
CA LEU A 17 5.66 -6.57 18.81
C LEU A 17 6.94 -5.75 18.66
N ARG A 18 8.10 -6.41 18.79
CA ARG A 18 9.39 -5.81 18.46
C ARG A 18 9.47 -5.44 16.99
N SER A 19 9.14 -6.35 16.07
CA SER A 19 9.19 -6.07 14.62
C SER A 19 8.25 -4.93 14.23
N PHE A 20 7.09 -4.83 14.87
CA PHE A 20 6.16 -3.74 14.67
C PHE A 20 6.73 -2.40 15.14
N ALA A 21 7.28 -2.34 16.37
CA ALA A 21 7.92 -1.14 16.90
C ALA A 21 9.12 -0.69 16.04
N GLU A 22 9.96 -1.61 15.56
CA GLU A 22 11.07 -1.31 14.65
C GLU A 22 10.60 -0.92 13.25
N GLY A 23 9.43 -1.39 12.80
CA GLY A 23 8.78 -0.90 11.58
C GLY A 23 8.37 0.55 11.72
N LEU A 24 7.60 0.87 12.78
CA LEU A 24 7.18 2.25 13.09
C LEU A 24 8.36 3.21 13.27
N LYS A 25 9.46 2.73 13.86
CA LYS A 25 10.68 3.52 14.02
C LYS A 25 11.32 3.89 12.68
N ARG A 26 11.30 2.97 11.70
CA ARG A 26 11.85 3.21 10.34
C ARG A 26 10.97 4.15 9.53
N ASP A 27 9.66 4.08 9.73
CA ASP A 27 8.67 4.85 8.97
C ASP A 27 8.14 6.07 9.73
N ILE A 28 8.90 6.58 10.72
CA ILE A 28 8.44 7.62 11.65
C ILE A 28 7.97 8.88 10.92
N ASP A 29 8.75 9.35 9.94
CA ASP A 29 8.43 10.54 9.15
C ASP A 29 7.14 10.35 8.34
N ALA A 30 6.91 9.14 7.81
CA ALA A 30 5.70 8.83 7.07
C ALA A 30 4.47 8.82 7.98
N VAL A 31 4.62 8.30 9.21
CA VAL A 31 3.56 8.29 10.23
C VAL A 31 3.23 9.71 10.68
N GLU A 32 4.23 10.55 10.92
CA GLU A 32 4.01 11.95 11.28
C GLU A 32 3.32 12.73 10.15
N ASN A 33 3.78 12.57 8.91
CA ASN A 33 3.15 13.20 7.75
C ASN A 33 1.71 12.70 7.54
N ALA A 34 1.42 11.43 7.78
CA ALA A 34 0.07 10.88 7.68
C ALA A 34 -0.92 11.45 8.72
N VAL A 35 -0.42 11.98 9.84
CA VAL A 35 -1.23 12.64 10.87
C VAL A 35 -1.27 14.16 10.65
N ALA A 36 -0.19 14.75 10.14
CA ALA A 36 -0.08 16.19 9.91
C ALA A 36 -0.94 16.69 8.73
N TYR A 37 -1.18 15.82 7.75
CA TYR A 37 -1.93 16.18 6.55
C TYR A 37 -3.13 15.24 6.33
N ASP A 38 -4.21 15.79 5.80
CA ASP A 38 -5.40 15.02 5.39
C ASP A 38 -5.22 14.31 4.03
N TYR A 39 -3.98 14.11 3.58
CA TYR A 39 -3.70 13.43 2.32
C TYR A 39 -3.90 11.93 2.47
N SER A 40 -4.67 11.35 1.54
CA SER A 40 -4.90 9.91 1.47
C SER A 40 -4.08 9.28 0.35
N ASN A 41 -3.36 8.20 0.67
CA ASN A 41 -2.77 7.31 -0.34
C ASN A 41 -3.82 6.44 -1.06
N GLY A 42 -5.11 6.59 -0.75
CA GLY A 42 -6.20 5.76 -1.27
C GLY A 42 -6.31 5.75 -2.79
N PHE A 43 -6.00 6.86 -3.47
CA PHE A 43 -5.98 6.88 -4.94
C PHE A 43 -4.88 5.96 -5.52
N VAL A 44 -3.68 6.02 -4.93
CA VAL A 44 -2.53 5.19 -5.34
C VAL A 44 -2.79 3.72 -5.00
N GLU A 45 -3.32 3.45 -3.82
CA GLU A 45 -3.69 2.10 -3.37
C GLU A 45 -4.82 1.50 -4.22
N GLY A 46 -5.80 2.30 -4.60
CA GLY A 46 -6.88 1.92 -5.52
C GLY A 46 -6.34 1.55 -6.89
N THR A 47 -5.44 2.36 -7.44
CA THR A 47 -4.76 2.08 -8.72
C THR A 47 -3.98 0.77 -8.65
N ASN A 48 -3.21 0.56 -7.58
CA ASN A 48 -2.46 -0.68 -7.34
C ASN A 48 -3.37 -1.91 -7.21
N SER A 49 -4.51 -1.76 -6.52
CA SER A 49 -5.48 -2.83 -6.33
C SER A 49 -6.15 -3.22 -7.64
N ARG A 50 -6.54 -2.23 -8.45
CA ARG A 50 -7.06 -2.46 -9.80
C ARG A 50 -6.03 -3.18 -10.68
N LEU A 51 -4.78 -2.71 -10.70
CA LEU A 51 -3.69 -3.38 -11.44
C LEU A 51 -3.53 -4.85 -11.04
N LYS A 52 -3.48 -5.12 -9.73
CA LYS A 52 -3.37 -6.49 -9.19
C LYS A 52 -4.56 -7.35 -9.57
N MET A 53 -5.77 -6.81 -9.51
CA MET A 53 -7.00 -7.50 -9.93
C MET A 53 -6.92 -7.89 -11.41
N ILE A 54 -6.58 -6.96 -12.30
CA ILE A 54 -6.45 -7.24 -13.73
C ILE A 54 -5.43 -8.34 -13.98
N LYS A 55 -4.23 -8.25 -13.39
CA LYS A 55 -3.20 -9.29 -13.52
C LYS A 55 -3.71 -10.66 -13.04
N ARG A 56 -4.52 -10.71 -11.99
CA ARG A 56 -5.15 -11.94 -11.48
C ARG A 56 -6.20 -12.50 -12.45
N THR A 57 -7.03 -11.65 -13.05
CA THR A 57 -7.99 -12.09 -14.11
C THR A 57 -7.29 -12.66 -15.35
N MET A 58 -6.03 -12.27 -15.57
CA MET A 58 -5.18 -12.79 -16.66
C MET A 58 -4.32 -13.98 -16.23
N TYR A 59 -4.63 -14.60 -15.09
CA TYR A 59 -3.90 -15.75 -14.52
C TYR A 59 -2.39 -15.51 -14.35
N GLY A 60 -1.97 -14.25 -14.22
CA GLY A 60 -0.56 -13.88 -14.13
C GLY A 60 0.25 -14.07 -15.41
N ARG A 61 -0.37 -14.44 -16.53
CA ARG A 61 0.30 -14.73 -17.82
C ARG A 61 0.46 -13.52 -18.72
N CYS A 62 0.07 -12.33 -18.26
CA CYS A 62 0.20 -11.10 -19.02
C CYS A 62 1.58 -10.45 -18.83
N GLY A 63 2.33 -10.32 -19.93
CA GLY A 63 3.47 -9.40 -19.99
C GLY A 63 3.04 -7.93 -19.91
N ARG A 64 3.99 -7.02 -19.75
CA ARG A 64 3.72 -5.57 -19.55
C ARG A 64 2.79 -4.99 -20.62
N GLN A 65 3.08 -5.23 -21.90
CA GLN A 65 2.31 -4.69 -23.02
C GLN A 65 0.84 -5.14 -22.98
N LEU A 66 0.59 -6.41 -22.70
CA LEU A 66 -0.76 -6.97 -22.64
C LEU A 66 -1.53 -6.43 -21.43
N LEU A 67 -0.86 -6.25 -20.29
CA LEU A 67 -1.44 -5.66 -19.09
C LEU A 67 -1.83 -4.19 -19.32
N GLU A 68 -0.97 -3.41 -19.99
CA GLU A 68 -1.25 -2.02 -20.38
C GLU A 68 -2.44 -1.92 -21.34
N ALA A 69 -2.51 -2.78 -22.36
CA ALA A 69 -3.63 -2.83 -23.28
C ALA A 69 -4.95 -3.12 -22.53
N LYS A 70 -4.94 -4.08 -21.61
CA LYS A 70 -6.13 -4.44 -20.82
C LYS A 70 -6.56 -3.33 -19.86
N LEU A 71 -5.60 -2.65 -19.22
CA LEU A 71 -5.86 -1.48 -18.37
C LEU A 71 -6.57 -0.36 -19.13
N ARG A 72 -6.05 0.00 -20.31
CA ARG A 72 -6.65 1.03 -21.18
C ARG A 72 -8.05 0.63 -21.62
N TYR A 73 -8.23 -0.61 -22.07
CA TYR A 73 -9.53 -1.14 -22.46
C TYR A 73 -10.56 -1.09 -21.32
N MET A 74 -10.19 -1.52 -20.11
CA MET A 74 -11.10 -1.42 -18.96
C MET A 74 -11.39 0.02 -18.54
N GLY A 75 -10.44 0.95 -18.73
CA GLY A 75 -10.66 2.37 -18.47
C GLY A 75 -11.69 2.97 -19.41
N TYR A 76 -11.64 2.62 -20.70
CA TYR A 76 -12.60 3.05 -21.71
C TYR A 76 -14.02 2.54 -21.44
N ASN A 77 -14.18 1.25 -21.11
CA ASN A 77 -15.51 0.67 -20.88
C ASN A 77 -16.24 1.28 -19.67
N ASN A 78 -15.53 1.67 -18.62
CA ASN A 78 -16.14 2.28 -17.44
C ASN A 78 -16.65 3.71 -17.67
N ASN A 79 -16.20 4.39 -18.73
CA ASN A 79 -16.60 5.77 -19.05
C ASN A 79 -17.76 5.84 -20.08
N ASN A 80 -18.14 4.69 -20.67
CA ASN A 80 -19.15 4.58 -21.72
C ASN A 80 -20.36 3.72 -21.28
N GLY A 81 -20.52 3.52 -19.98
CA GLY A 81 -21.65 2.81 -19.36
C GLY A 81 -22.51 3.76 -18.53
#